data_AF-A0A1A2L8J4-F1
#
_entry.id   AF-A0A1A2L8J4-F1
#
_cell.length_a   1.000
_cell.length_b   1.000
_cell.length_c   1.000
_cell.angle_alpha   90.00
_cell.angle_beta   90.00
_cell.angle_gamma   90.00
#
_symmetry.space_group_name_H-M   'P 1'
#
loop_
_entity.id
_entity.type
_entity.pdbx_description
1 polymer ?
#
loop_
_entity_poly.entity_id
_entity_poly.type
_entity_poly.pdbx_seq_one_letter_code
_entity_poly.pdbx_strand_id
1 'polypeptide(L)'
;MTTETKPPITKFNLTARLLHWSMAAMVIAQFFIGVTMIAALSYYPLLLAIHRPLGIAILVFAIVRLVNRLTRRLPPFLTTMGPLERRIASYSEYLLYALLLAQPLIGWAMVSAAGSPVVLAGAIHLPAIAPTNITLYAVLRTAHTVAAYLLFATFTAHICAVLFHTVGLRDRIIHRMSLWPARKEPATDRSDV
;
A
#
# COMPACT_ATOMS: atom_id res chain seq x y z
N MET A 1 21.98 -37.33 -13.70
CA MET A 1 21.26 -36.12 -14.13
C MET A 1 20.68 -35.47 -12.87
N THR A 2 21.45 -34.62 -12.19
CA THR A 2 21.03 -33.97 -10.94
C THR A 2 20.11 -32.81 -11.28
N THR A 3 18.82 -32.94 -10.97
CA THR A 3 17.90 -31.81 -11.03
C THR A 3 18.33 -30.81 -9.95
N GLU A 4 19.02 -29.73 -10.33
CA GLU A 4 19.21 -28.57 -9.46
C GLU A 4 17.82 -27.98 -9.14
N THR A 5 17.24 -28.41 -8.02
CA THR A 5 16.07 -27.77 -7.44
C THR A 5 16.49 -26.42 -6.91
N LYS A 6 16.27 -25.38 -7.70
CA LYS A 6 16.42 -23.98 -7.30
C LYS A 6 15.72 -23.79 -5.93
N PRO A 7 16.41 -23.25 -4.91
CA PRO A 7 15.85 -23.14 -3.57
C PRO A 7 14.54 -22.32 -3.60
N PRO A 8 13.53 -22.71 -2.80
CA PRO A 8 12.23 -22.05 -2.80
C PRO A 8 12.39 -20.57 -2.44
N ILE A 9 11.69 -19.69 -3.18
CA ILE A 9 11.73 -18.25 -2.94
C ILE A 9 11.02 -17.96 -1.61
N THR A 10 11.78 -17.57 -0.59
CA THR A 10 11.26 -17.30 0.76
C THR A 10 10.91 -15.83 1.02
N LYS A 11 11.41 -14.91 0.17
CA LYS A 11 11.19 -13.46 0.31
C LYS A 11 10.68 -12.84 -0.99
N PHE A 12 9.94 -11.74 -0.87
CA PHE A 12 9.61 -10.91 -2.02
C PHE A 12 10.88 -10.28 -2.61
N ASN A 13 10.85 -9.99 -3.91
CA ASN A 13 11.97 -9.29 -4.55
C ASN A 13 12.24 -7.93 -3.88
N LEU A 14 13.46 -7.41 -4.02
CA LEU A 14 13.86 -6.16 -3.35
C LEU A 14 12.95 -4.98 -3.72
N THR A 15 12.62 -4.84 -5.00
CA THR A 15 11.72 -3.79 -5.50
C THR A 15 10.37 -3.80 -4.81
N ALA A 16 9.74 -4.98 -4.66
CA ALA A 16 8.45 -5.13 -3.98
C ALA A 16 8.51 -4.70 -2.51
N ARG A 17 9.63 -5.00 -1.84
CA ARG A 17 9.84 -4.66 -0.43
C ARG A 17 10.05 -3.17 -0.24
N LEU A 18 10.91 -2.56 -1.06
CA LEU A 18 11.12 -1.10 -1.04
C LEU A 18 9.82 -0.35 -1.32
N LEU A 19 9.11 -0.72 -2.39
CA LEU A 19 7.79 -0.14 -2.71
C LEU A 19 6.79 -0.34 -1.57
N HIS A 20 6.79 -1.51 -0.89
CA HIS A 20 5.89 -1.76 0.23
C HIS A 20 6.11 -0.78 1.37
N TRP A 21 7.35 -0.67 1.85
CA TRP A 21 7.67 0.13 3.03
C TRP A 21 7.57 1.63 2.74
N SER A 22 7.98 2.07 1.54
CA SER A 22 7.75 3.45 1.09
C SER A 22 6.26 3.77 1.07
N MET A 23 5.42 2.89 0.50
CA MET A 23 3.97 3.10 0.50
C MET A 23 3.37 3.07 1.90
N ALA A 24 3.78 2.14 2.75
CA ALA A 24 3.29 2.06 4.13
C ALA A 24 3.56 3.38 4.88
N ALA A 25 4.77 3.94 4.77
CA ALA A 25 5.11 5.22 5.37
C ALA A 25 4.26 6.38 4.79
N MET A 26 4.11 6.44 3.46
CA MET A 26 3.29 7.47 2.81
C MET A 26 1.81 7.39 3.21
N VAL A 27 1.24 6.18 3.27
CA VAL A 27 -0.17 5.97 3.65
C VAL A 27 -0.42 6.35 5.11
N ILE A 28 0.48 5.97 6.02
CA ILE A 28 0.41 6.37 7.43
C ILE A 28 0.44 7.90 7.54
N ALA A 29 1.41 8.56 6.87
CA ALA A 29 1.48 10.02 6.84
C ALA A 29 0.20 10.65 6.27
N GLN A 30 -0.34 10.10 5.17
CA GLN A 30 -1.57 10.58 4.54
C GLN A 30 -2.78 10.50 5.48
N PHE A 31 -2.89 9.45 6.30
CA PHE A 31 -3.96 9.35 7.30
C PHE A 31 -3.85 10.44 8.36
N PHE A 32 -2.66 10.66 8.93
CA PHE A 32 -2.46 11.72 9.91
C PHE A 32 -2.76 13.09 9.31
N ILE A 33 -2.24 13.38 8.11
CA ILE A 33 -2.54 14.63 7.39
C ILE A 33 -4.04 14.79 7.18
N GLY A 34 -4.73 13.76 6.69
CA GLY A 34 -6.18 13.78 6.45
C GLY A 34 -7.00 14.04 7.72
N VAL A 35 -6.66 13.39 8.83
CA VAL A 35 -7.32 13.62 10.13
C VAL A 35 -7.05 15.03 10.64
N THR A 36 -5.79 15.51 10.57
CA THR A 36 -5.45 16.86 11.03
C THR A 36 -6.12 17.94 10.19
N MET A 37 -6.31 17.74 8.88
CA MET A 37 -7.08 18.66 8.03
C MET A 37 -8.51 18.85 8.51
N ILE A 38 -9.12 17.82 9.12
CA ILE A 38 -10.48 17.90 9.67
C ILE A 38 -10.45 18.52 11.07
N ALA A 39 -9.44 18.18 11.89
CA ALA A 39 -9.36 18.59 13.29
C ALA A 39 -8.81 20.02 13.51
N ALA A 40 -7.96 20.54 12.61
CA ALA A 40 -7.26 21.81 12.79
C ALA A 40 -7.30 22.68 11.52
N LEU A 41 -8.37 23.47 11.39
CA LEU A 41 -8.62 24.30 10.21
C LEU A 41 -7.53 25.36 9.97
N SER A 42 -6.80 25.78 11.01
CA SER A 42 -5.70 26.75 10.90
C SER A 42 -4.56 26.26 10.01
N TYR A 43 -4.31 24.95 9.94
CA TYR A 43 -3.27 24.35 9.10
C TYR A 43 -3.79 23.83 7.77
N TYR A 44 -5.10 23.97 7.49
CA TYR A 44 -5.75 23.35 6.35
C TYR A 44 -5.07 23.67 5.00
N PRO A 45 -4.71 24.92 4.66
CA PRO A 45 -4.09 25.22 3.37
C PRO A 45 -2.74 24.52 3.18
N LEU A 46 -1.90 24.50 4.23
CA LEU A 46 -0.60 23.84 4.22
C LEU A 46 -0.76 22.33 4.07
N LEU A 47 -1.61 21.72 4.90
CA LEU A 47 -1.84 20.29 4.87
C LEU A 47 -2.45 19.83 3.54
N LEU A 48 -3.36 20.62 2.96
CA LEU A 48 -3.93 20.34 1.64
C LEU A 48 -2.88 20.39 0.53
N ALA A 49 -1.95 21.35 0.61
CA ALA A 49 -0.83 21.46 -0.33
C ALA A 49 0.13 20.25 -0.28
N ILE A 50 0.19 19.55 0.85
CA ILE A 50 0.98 18.31 1.01
C ILE A 50 0.13 17.07 0.66
N HIS A 51 -1.14 17.05 1.08
CA HIS A 51 -2.06 15.92 0.91
C HIS A 51 -2.28 15.55 -0.55
N ARG A 52 -2.44 16.56 -1.43
CA ARG A 52 -2.66 16.34 -2.87
C ARG A 52 -1.47 15.65 -3.56
N PRO A 53 -0.24 16.20 -3.52
CA PRO A 53 0.89 15.56 -4.19
C PRO A 53 1.28 14.24 -3.54
N LEU A 54 1.17 14.10 -2.22
CA LEU A 54 1.43 12.82 -1.55
C LEU A 54 0.42 11.74 -1.98
N GLY A 55 -0.86 12.10 -2.17
CA GLY A 55 -1.88 11.21 -2.73
C GLY A 55 -1.54 10.73 -4.16
N ILE A 56 -1.04 11.63 -5.02
CA ILE A 56 -0.59 11.27 -6.37
C ILE A 56 0.66 10.38 -6.32
N ALA A 57 1.61 10.66 -5.42
CA ALA A 57 2.79 9.80 -5.23
C ALA A 57 2.38 8.37 -4.82
N ILE A 58 1.41 8.23 -3.90
CA ILE A 58 0.85 6.93 -3.52
C ILE A 58 0.24 6.22 -4.73
N LEU A 59 -0.53 6.93 -5.57
CA LEU A 59 -1.11 6.37 -6.80
C LEU A 59 -0.03 5.82 -7.73
N VAL A 60 1.02 6.60 -8.01
CA VAL A 60 2.13 6.17 -8.88
C VAL A 60 2.82 4.94 -8.30
N PHE A 61 3.15 4.96 -7.01
CA PHE A 61 3.79 3.81 -6.35
C PHE A 61 2.88 2.58 -6.34
N ALA A 62 1.57 2.75 -6.16
CA ALA A 62 0.60 1.66 -6.22
C ALA A 62 0.56 1.01 -7.61
N ILE A 63 0.58 1.80 -8.68
CA ILE A 63 0.65 1.31 -10.06
C ILE A 63 1.94 0.52 -10.29
N VAL A 64 3.10 1.11 -9.95
CA VAL A 64 4.41 0.44 -10.11
C VAL A 64 4.46 -0.85 -9.31
N ARG A 65 3.94 -0.83 -8.08
CA ARG A 65 3.84 -2.01 -7.21
C ARG A 65 2.95 -3.09 -7.83
N LEU A 66 1.81 -2.72 -8.40
CA LEU A 66 0.91 -3.65 -9.07
C LEU A 66 1.57 -4.28 -10.30
N VAL A 67 2.23 -3.48 -11.15
CA VAL A 67 2.99 -3.99 -12.30
C VAL A 67 4.09 -4.96 -11.86
N ASN A 68 4.85 -4.60 -10.81
CA ASN A 68 5.87 -5.50 -10.25
C ASN A 68 5.26 -6.79 -9.68
N ARG A 69 4.07 -6.72 -9.06
CA ARG A 69 3.36 -7.91 -8.56
C ARG A 69 2.95 -8.84 -9.70
N LEU A 70 2.46 -8.29 -10.80
CA LEU A 70 1.98 -9.07 -11.96
C LEU A 70 3.13 -9.68 -12.77
N THR A 71 4.30 -9.05 -12.78
CA THR A 71 5.46 -9.50 -13.58
C THR A 71 6.42 -10.42 -12.83
N ARG A 72 6.24 -10.63 -11.53
CA ARG A 72 7.22 -11.34 -10.68
C ARG A 72 6.56 -12.52 -9.96
N ARG A 73 7.32 -13.63 -9.84
CA ARG A 73 6.88 -14.81 -9.07
C ARG A 73 6.76 -14.45 -7.59
N LEU A 74 5.62 -14.79 -7.01
CA LEU A 74 5.31 -14.59 -5.59
C LEU A 74 5.86 -15.75 -4.74
N PRO A 75 6.38 -15.48 -3.53
CA PRO A 75 6.66 -16.54 -2.56
C PRO A 75 5.39 -17.34 -2.23
N PRO A 76 5.45 -18.67 -2.10
CA PRO A 76 4.29 -19.47 -1.71
C PRO A 76 3.82 -19.12 -0.30
N PHE A 77 2.53 -19.23 0.01
CA PHE A 77 2.00 -18.98 1.37
C PHE A 77 2.75 -19.78 2.44
N LEU A 78 2.75 -19.29 3.68
CA LEU A 78 3.32 -20.04 4.80
C LEU A 78 2.54 -21.33 5.02
N THR A 79 3.24 -22.40 5.40
CA THR A 79 2.63 -23.69 5.73
C THR A 79 1.73 -23.60 6.95
N THR A 80 1.99 -22.63 7.84
CA THR A 80 1.16 -22.31 9.01
C THR A 80 -0.22 -21.77 8.65
N MET A 81 -0.40 -21.24 7.44
CA MET A 81 -1.67 -20.63 7.03
C MET A 81 -2.66 -21.67 6.52
N GLY A 82 -3.83 -21.73 7.15
CA GLY A 82 -4.96 -22.55 6.70
C GLY A 82 -5.58 -22.02 5.39
N PRO A 83 -6.43 -22.80 4.69
CA PRO A 83 -7.03 -22.39 3.42
C PRO A 83 -7.86 -21.09 3.51
N LEU A 84 -8.58 -20.90 4.62
CA LEU A 84 -9.38 -19.70 4.86
C LEU A 84 -8.51 -18.46 5.07
N GLU A 85 -7.47 -18.57 5.89
CA GLU A 85 -6.50 -17.47 6.13
C GLU A 85 -5.83 -17.03 4.83
N ARG A 86 -5.44 -17.97 3.96
CA ARG A 86 -4.86 -17.66 2.64
C ARG A 86 -5.83 -16.88 1.76
N ARG A 87 -7.12 -17.23 1.78
CA ARG A 87 -8.16 -16.49 1.05
C ARG A 87 -8.32 -15.08 1.61
N ILE A 88 -8.43 -14.94 2.93
CA ILE A 88 -8.54 -13.63 3.60
C ILE A 88 -7.32 -12.75 3.29
N ALA A 89 -6.11 -13.31 3.37
CA ALA A 89 -4.88 -12.58 3.03
C ALA A 89 -4.89 -12.10 1.57
N SER A 90 -5.33 -12.94 0.64
CA SER A 90 -5.44 -12.58 -0.79
C SER A 90 -6.47 -11.48 -1.02
N TYR A 91 -7.67 -11.60 -0.43
CA TYR A 91 -8.73 -10.59 -0.57
C TYR A 91 -8.38 -9.27 0.10
N SER A 92 -7.72 -9.31 1.27
CA SER A 92 -7.18 -8.12 1.93
C SER A 92 -6.17 -7.40 1.02
N GLU A 93 -5.26 -8.15 0.38
CA GLU A 93 -4.31 -7.57 -0.57
C GLU A 93 -5.02 -6.93 -1.77
N TYR A 94 -5.98 -7.62 -2.39
CA TYR A 94 -6.73 -7.09 -3.53
C TYR A 94 -7.55 -5.85 -3.16
N LEU A 95 -8.21 -5.88 -2.01
CA LEU A 95 -8.98 -4.75 -1.52
C LEU A 95 -8.08 -3.54 -1.24
N LEU A 96 -6.91 -3.75 -0.63
CA LEU A 96 -5.92 -2.68 -0.44
C LEU A 96 -5.43 -2.10 -1.77
N TYR A 97 -5.14 -2.92 -2.78
CA TYR A 97 -4.78 -2.39 -4.10
C TYR A 97 -5.91 -1.57 -4.71
N ALA A 98 -7.14 -2.08 -4.68
CA ALA A 98 -8.29 -1.37 -5.23
C ALA A 98 -8.47 -0.01 -4.55
N LEU A 99 -8.41 0.04 -3.21
CA LEU A 99 -8.58 1.26 -2.44
C LEU A 99 -7.41 2.24 -2.59
N LEU A 100 -6.16 1.75 -2.64
CA LEU A 100 -4.98 2.59 -2.85
C LEU A 100 -4.93 3.23 -4.23
N LEU A 101 -5.58 2.63 -5.23
CA LEU A 101 -5.75 3.22 -6.57
C LEU A 101 -6.97 4.14 -6.62
N ALA A 102 -8.13 3.67 -6.12
CA ALA A 102 -9.38 4.40 -6.20
C ALA A 102 -9.34 5.69 -5.38
N GLN A 103 -8.82 5.66 -4.16
CA GLN A 103 -8.84 6.82 -3.27
C GLN A 103 -8.19 8.09 -3.86
N PRO A 104 -6.93 8.05 -4.37
CA PRO A 104 -6.32 9.21 -4.99
C PRO A 104 -6.98 9.58 -6.33
N LEU A 105 -7.50 8.62 -7.11
CA LEU A 105 -8.24 8.91 -8.35
C LEU A 105 -9.55 9.67 -8.05
N ILE A 106 -10.30 9.24 -7.03
CA ILE A 106 -11.50 9.94 -6.55
C ILE A 106 -11.11 11.34 -6.08
N GLY A 107 -10.01 11.49 -5.34
CA GLY A 107 -9.51 12.81 -4.90
C GLY A 107 -9.13 13.73 -6.06
N TRP A 108 -8.46 13.21 -7.09
CA TRP A 108 -8.11 13.96 -8.29
C TRP A 108 -9.37 14.37 -9.08
N ALA A 109 -10.31 13.46 -9.27
CA ALA A 109 -11.59 13.77 -9.90
C ALA A 109 -12.38 14.81 -9.09
N MET A 110 -12.35 14.72 -7.75
CA MET A 110 -13.01 15.66 -6.85
C MET A 110 -12.44 17.07 -7.04
N VAL A 111 -11.12 17.24 -7.01
CA VAL A 111 -10.48 18.55 -7.18
C VAL A 111 -10.71 19.09 -8.61
N SER A 112 -10.72 18.21 -9.62
CA SER A 112 -11.09 18.57 -11.00
C SER A 112 -12.52 19.10 -11.08
N ALA A 113 -13.48 18.44 -10.42
CA ALA A 113 -14.87 18.86 -10.39
C ALA A 113 -15.10 20.18 -9.64
N ALA A 114 -14.20 20.53 -8.70
CA ALA A 114 -14.18 21.82 -8.03
C ALA A 114 -13.62 22.97 -8.91
N GLY A 115 -13.17 22.68 -10.14
CA GLY A 115 -12.53 23.67 -11.01
C GLY A 115 -11.17 24.16 -10.49
N SER A 116 -10.58 23.44 -9.53
CA SER A 116 -9.31 23.80 -8.91
C SER A 116 -8.16 23.06 -9.60
N PRO A 117 -7.03 23.72 -9.89
CA PRO A 117 -5.87 23.03 -10.45
C PRO A 117 -5.28 22.08 -9.42
N VAL A 118 -4.93 20.87 -9.85
CA VAL A 118 -4.18 19.90 -9.03
C VAL A 118 -2.69 20.22 -9.17
N VAL A 119 -2.13 20.90 -8.18
CA VAL A 119 -0.71 21.26 -8.12
C VAL A 119 0.08 20.07 -7.57
N LEU A 120 1.06 19.58 -8.33
CA LEU A 120 1.94 18.48 -7.94
C LEU A 120 3.22 18.99 -7.25
N ALA A 121 3.90 19.95 -7.87
CA ALA A 121 5.07 20.63 -7.30
C ALA A 121 5.32 21.93 -8.06
N GLY A 122 5.44 23.06 -7.35
CA GLY A 122 5.68 24.37 -7.97
C GLY A 122 4.62 24.70 -9.03
N ALA A 123 5.05 24.84 -10.29
CA ALA A 123 4.20 25.15 -11.44
C ALA A 123 3.65 23.91 -12.19
N ILE A 124 3.90 22.69 -11.70
CA ILE A 124 3.41 21.47 -12.37
C ILE A 124 1.96 21.24 -11.97
N HIS A 125 1.07 21.37 -12.96
CA HIS A 125 -0.36 21.11 -12.82
C HIS A 125 -0.74 19.83 -13.55
N LEU A 126 -1.51 18.97 -12.88
CA LEU A 126 -2.11 17.79 -13.50
C LEU A 126 -3.38 18.18 -14.26
N PRO A 127 -3.67 17.55 -15.41
CA PRO A 127 -4.89 17.82 -16.17
C PRO A 127 -6.12 17.43 -15.34
N ALA A 128 -7.22 18.14 -15.57
CA ALA A 128 -8.51 17.76 -15.00
C ALA A 128 -8.96 16.41 -15.59
N ILE A 129 -9.42 15.51 -14.73
CA ILE A 129 -9.94 14.18 -15.15
C ILE A 129 -11.46 14.07 -15.02
N ALA A 130 -12.12 15.16 -14.62
CA ALA A 130 -13.57 15.27 -14.50
C ALA A 130 -13.99 16.71 -14.82
N PRO A 131 -15.22 16.92 -15.35
CA PRO A 131 -15.73 18.26 -15.65
C PRO A 131 -16.00 19.05 -14.37
N THR A 132 -15.82 20.37 -14.44
CA THR A 132 -16.20 21.30 -13.36
C THR A 132 -17.71 21.24 -13.13
N ASN A 133 -18.13 20.68 -12.00
CA ASN A 133 -19.54 20.48 -11.64
C ASN A 133 -19.67 20.31 -10.13
N ILE A 134 -20.41 21.21 -9.47
CA ILE A 134 -20.54 21.24 -8.01
C ILE A 134 -21.30 20.02 -7.45
N THR A 135 -22.27 19.49 -8.18
CA THR A 135 -23.00 18.28 -7.80
C THR A 135 -22.08 17.07 -7.85
N LEU A 136 -21.27 16.95 -8.90
CA LEU A 136 -20.26 15.90 -9.01
C LEU A 136 -19.20 16.01 -7.90
N TYR A 137 -18.73 17.23 -7.60
CA TYR A 137 -17.83 17.48 -6.48
C TYR A 137 -18.41 16.96 -5.16
N ALA A 138 -19.68 17.26 -4.87
CA ALA A 138 -20.33 16.81 -3.63
C ALA A 138 -20.36 15.28 -3.53
N VAL A 139 -20.73 14.59 -4.62
CA VAL A 139 -20.71 13.11 -4.67
C VAL A 139 -19.29 12.56 -4.47
N LEU A 140 -18.31 13.11 -5.17
CA LEU A 140 -16.92 12.66 -5.09
C LEU A 140 -16.31 12.94 -3.72
N ARG A 141 -16.69 14.02 -3.04
CA ARG A 141 -16.24 14.31 -1.67
C ARG A 141 -16.75 13.26 -0.69
N THR A 142 -18.03 12.89 -0.79
CA THR A 142 -18.61 11.81 0.00
C THR A 142 -17.92 10.48 -0.31
N ALA A 143 -17.75 10.15 -1.60
CA ALA A 143 -17.05 8.94 -2.02
C ALA A 143 -15.61 8.88 -1.50
N HIS A 144 -14.86 9.98 -1.57
CA HIS A 144 -13.49 10.08 -1.04
C HIS A 144 -13.45 9.85 0.47
N THR A 145 -14.45 10.34 1.19
CA THR A 145 -14.56 10.19 2.64
C THR A 145 -14.87 8.74 3.01
N VAL A 146 -15.85 8.12 2.36
CA VAL A 146 -16.21 6.71 2.57
C VAL A 146 -15.04 5.78 2.21
N ALA A 147 -14.39 6.01 1.07
CA ALA A 147 -13.21 5.25 0.66
C ALA A 147 -12.02 5.47 1.61
N ALA A 148 -11.86 6.66 2.22
CA ALA A 148 -10.86 6.91 3.26
C ALA A 148 -11.09 6.00 4.48
N TYR A 149 -12.32 5.97 4.99
CA TYR A 149 -12.67 5.13 6.14
C TYR A 149 -12.51 3.64 5.83
N LEU A 150 -12.94 3.20 4.63
CA LEU A 150 -12.79 1.82 4.21
C LEU A 150 -11.30 1.43 4.07
N LEU A 151 -10.48 2.31 3.50
CA LEU A 151 -9.03 2.12 3.41
C LEU A 151 -8.39 2.06 4.80
N PHE A 152 -8.76 2.97 5.71
CA PHE A 152 -8.26 2.97 7.09
C PHE A 152 -8.63 1.68 7.84
N ALA A 153 -9.88 1.24 7.75
CA ALA A 153 -10.34 0.00 8.37
C ALA A 153 -9.59 -1.22 7.80
N THR A 154 -9.47 -1.31 6.47
CA THR A 154 -8.77 -2.42 5.79
C THR A 154 -7.28 -2.43 6.14
N PHE A 155 -6.64 -1.26 6.16
CA PHE A 155 -5.23 -1.11 6.54
C PHE A 155 -4.99 -1.51 7.99
N THR A 156 -5.87 -1.10 8.91
CA THR A 156 -5.80 -1.48 10.32
C THR A 156 -5.96 -2.99 10.48
N ALA A 157 -6.97 -3.59 9.84
CA ALA A 157 -7.16 -5.04 9.85
C ALA A 157 -5.94 -5.79 9.30
N HIS A 158 -5.33 -5.28 8.22
CA HIS A 158 -4.10 -5.83 7.65
C HIS A 158 -2.93 -5.79 8.66
N ILE A 159 -2.71 -4.67 9.34
CA ILE A 159 -1.69 -4.56 10.37
C ILE A 159 -1.96 -5.53 11.52
N CYS A 160 -3.20 -5.60 12.01
CA CYS A 160 -3.58 -6.52 13.07
C CYS A 160 -3.30 -7.98 12.68
N ALA A 161 -3.61 -8.39 11.45
CA ALA A 161 -3.29 -9.72 10.95
C ALA A 161 -1.76 -9.96 10.92
N VAL A 162 -0.98 -9.01 10.41
CA VAL A 162 0.49 -9.11 10.42
C VAL A 162 1.02 -9.24 11.84
N LEU A 163 0.53 -8.43 12.79
CA LEU A 163 0.91 -8.50 14.21
C LEU A 163 0.54 -9.83 14.86
N PHE A 164 -0.64 -10.37 14.54
CA PHE A 164 -1.06 -11.68 15.02
C PHE A 164 -0.12 -12.79 14.53
N HIS A 165 0.24 -12.78 13.25
CA HIS A 165 1.18 -13.73 12.68
C HIS A 165 2.61 -13.57 13.24
N THR A 166 3.07 -12.33 13.49
CA THR A 166 4.43 -12.09 13.99
C THR A 166 4.59 -12.33 15.49
N VAL A 167 3.65 -11.89 16.30
CA VAL A 167 3.75 -11.96 17.78
C VAL A 167 3.05 -13.20 18.34
N GLY A 168 1.87 -13.52 17.81
CA GLY A 168 1.06 -14.66 18.24
C GLY A 168 1.58 -15.97 17.67
N LEU A 169 1.52 -16.14 16.34
CA LEU A 169 1.96 -17.38 15.68
C LEU A 169 3.48 -17.49 15.53
N ARG A 170 4.20 -16.36 15.59
CA ARG A 170 5.66 -16.28 15.43
C ARG A 170 6.18 -16.97 14.16
N ASP A 171 5.37 -16.94 13.10
CA ASP A 171 5.63 -17.67 11.84
C ASP A 171 6.54 -16.91 10.85
N ARG A 172 7.15 -15.82 11.33
CA ARG A 172 8.09 -14.97 10.58
C ARG A 172 7.50 -14.36 9.32
N ILE A 173 6.18 -14.16 9.22
CA ILE A 173 5.55 -13.53 8.04
C ILE A 173 6.21 -12.21 7.64
N ILE A 174 6.60 -11.38 8.60
CA ILE A 174 7.27 -10.08 8.35
C ILE A 174 8.64 -10.23 7.71
N HIS A 175 9.35 -11.35 7.92
CA HIS A 175 10.63 -11.62 7.28
C HIS A 175 10.53 -11.76 5.76
N ARG A 176 9.33 -12.05 5.23
CA ARG A 176 9.08 -12.08 3.79
C ARG A 176 9.14 -10.69 3.15
N MET A 177 8.85 -9.66 3.95
CA MET A 177 8.91 -8.24 3.58
C MET A 177 10.13 -7.51 4.16
N SER A 178 10.98 -8.18 4.95
CA SER A 178 12.12 -7.51 5.59
C SER A 178 13.17 -7.07 4.57
N LEU A 179 13.74 -5.88 4.78
CA LEU A 179 14.79 -5.32 3.91
C LEU A 179 16.16 -5.97 4.16
N TRP A 180 16.36 -6.59 5.33
CA TRP A 180 17.64 -7.18 5.71
C TRP A 180 17.98 -8.44 4.90
N PRO A 181 19.26 -8.68 4.54
CA PRO A 181 19.72 -9.94 3.97
C PRO A 181 19.26 -11.13 4.83
N ALA A 182 18.90 -12.25 4.21
CA ALA A 182 18.73 -13.48 4.96
C ALA A 182 20.10 -13.82 5.57
N ARG A 183 20.17 -13.98 6.90
CA ARG A 183 21.38 -14.51 7.54
C ARG A 183 21.66 -15.86 6.88
N LYS A 184 22.82 -16.02 6.24
CA LYS A 184 23.28 -17.34 5.82
C LYS A 184 23.39 -18.17 7.10
N GLU A 185 22.62 -19.24 7.20
CA GLU A 185 22.92 -20.24 8.23
C GLU A 185 24.33 -20.76 7.94
N PRO A 186 25.21 -20.84 8.95
CA PRO A 186 26.49 -21.49 8.77
C PRO A 186 26.21 -22.91 8.29
N ALA A 187 26.88 -23.32 7.20
CA ALA A 187 26.81 -24.68 6.73
C ALA A 187 27.19 -25.58 7.91
N THR A 188 26.23 -26.35 8.42
CA THR A 188 26.57 -27.41 9.36
C THR A 188 27.37 -28.41 8.55
N ASP A 189 28.67 -28.39 8.79
CA ASP A 189 29.59 -29.42 8.33
C ASP A 189 29.02 -30.76 8.81
N ARG A 190 28.54 -31.56 7.87
CA ARG A 190 28.20 -32.97 8.08
C ARG A 190 29.36 -33.81 7.55
N SER A 191 30.57 -33.55 8.01
CA SER A 191 31.44 -34.61 8.52
C SER A 191 31.15 -34.66 10.02
N ASP A 192 30.59 -35.73 10.58
CA ASP A 192 31.39 -36.91 10.87
C ASP A 192 30.52 -38.18 10.87
N VAL A 193 31.14 -39.22 10.30
CA VAL A 193 30.86 -40.64 10.46
C VAL A 193 31.45 -41.09 11.80
#